data_AF-A0A600V0B1-F1
#
_entry.id   AF-A0A600V0B1-F1
#
_cell.length_a   1.000
_cell.length_b   1.000
_cell.length_c   1.000
_cell.angle_alpha   90.00
_cell.angle_beta   90.00
_cell.angle_gamma   90.00
#
_symmetry.space_group_name_H-M   'P 1'
#
loop_
_entity.id
_entity.type
_entity.pdbx_description
1 polymer ?
#
loop_
_entity_poly.entity_id
_entity_poly.type
_entity_poly.pdbx_seq_one_letter_code
_entity_poly.pdbx_strand_id
1 'polypeptide(L)'
;KLLSKSQDKLSKAESELMKAMPRLYQEGKERYQAMLNNILETRNKLDRRVFTANKILEEPEEMLLSLKEIRIDIQKDGIMNKANPAVSDSFNKIINIIDDVESKIAVQYPDEYKKYKAKILPSWNSPEKEECLDILMAIRKDVLKQIDNIDIEVNKLKSILDNNI
;
A
#
# COMPACT_ATOMS: atom_id res chain seq x y z
N LYS A 1 -35.80 -13.56 13.70
CA LYS A 1 -36.04 -14.93 13.16
C LYS A 1 -36.37 -14.99 11.65
N LEU A 2 -36.40 -13.87 10.91
CA LEU A 2 -36.57 -13.86 9.43
C LEU A 2 -35.22 -13.91 8.69
N LEU A 3 -34.21 -13.18 9.16
CA LEU A 3 -32.85 -13.14 8.58
C LEU A 3 -32.14 -14.50 8.55
N SER A 4 -32.36 -15.35 9.56
CA SER A 4 -31.74 -16.68 9.61
C SER A 4 -32.29 -17.64 8.55
N LYS A 5 -33.60 -17.59 8.26
CA LYS A 5 -34.22 -18.43 7.22
C LYS A 5 -33.81 -18.02 5.80
N SER A 6 -33.48 -16.75 5.58
CA SER A 6 -32.92 -16.29 4.30
C SER A 6 -31.46 -16.70 4.14
N GLN A 7 -30.67 -16.68 5.22
CA GLN A 7 -29.29 -17.15 5.22
C GLN A 7 -29.20 -18.65 4.85
N ASP A 8 -30.01 -19.49 5.50
CA ASP A 8 -30.03 -20.94 5.24
C ASP A 8 -30.40 -21.28 3.80
N LYS A 9 -31.31 -20.51 3.19
CA LYS A 9 -31.70 -20.68 1.79
C LYS A 9 -30.61 -20.25 0.82
N LEU A 10 -29.90 -19.17 1.13
CA LEU A 10 -28.77 -18.68 0.32
C LEU A 10 -27.61 -19.68 0.36
N SER A 11 -27.22 -20.16 1.54
CA SER A 11 -26.16 -21.17 1.67
C SER A 11 -26.50 -22.47 0.94
N LYS A 12 -27.78 -22.87 0.95
CA LYS A 12 -28.21 -24.07 0.20
C LYS A 12 -28.14 -23.86 -1.31
N ALA A 13 -28.57 -22.71 -1.80
CA ALA A 13 -28.48 -22.36 -3.22
C ALA A 13 -27.03 -22.26 -3.69
N GLU A 14 -26.14 -21.72 -2.86
CA GLU A 14 -24.70 -21.65 -3.10
C GLU A 14 -24.07 -23.05 -3.19
N SER A 15 -24.40 -23.95 -2.25
CA SER A 15 -23.94 -25.34 -2.27
C SER A 15 -24.42 -26.10 -3.52
N GLU A 16 -25.67 -25.88 -3.94
CA GLU A 16 -26.21 -26.48 -5.17
C GLU A 16 -25.52 -25.92 -6.43
N LEU A 17 -25.21 -24.61 -6.46
CA LEU A 17 -24.45 -23.97 -7.53
C LEU A 17 -23.01 -24.48 -7.62
N MET A 18 -22.31 -24.63 -6.49
CA MET A 18 -20.95 -25.20 -6.44
C MET A 18 -20.93 -26.61 -7.03
N LYS A 19 -21.92 -27.44 -6.71
CA LYS A 19 -22.04 -28.80 -7.24
C LYS A 19 -22.34 -28.80 -8.74
N ALA A 20 -23.17 -27.87 -9.20
CA ALA A 20 -23.54 -27.77 -10.60
C ALA A 20 -22.40 -27.21 -11.49
N MET A 21 -21.56 -26.32 -10.95
CA MET A 21 -20.52 -25.62 -11.71
C MET A 21 -19.17 -25.57 -10.97
N PRO A 22 -18.54 -26.72 -10.67
CA PRO A 22 -17.34 -26.79 -9.84
C PRO A 22 -16.14 -26.06 -10.45
N ARG A 23 -15.99 -26.09 -11.78
CA ARG A 23 -14.89 -25.40 -12.47
C ARG A 23 -14.98 -23.88 -12.34
N LEU A 24 -16.18 -23.32 -12.54
CA LEU A 24 -16.40 -21.87 -12.44
C LEU A 24 -16.08 -21.36 -11.02
N TYR A 25 -16.47 -22.14 -10.01
CA TYR A 25 -16.19 -21.83 -8.63
C TYR A 25 -14.68 -21.89 -8.30
N GLN A 26 -14.01 -22.94 -8.77
CA GLN A 26 -12.56 -23.11 -8.62
C GLN A 26 -11.79 -21.97 -9.31
N GLU A 27 -12.16 -21.60 -10.54
CA GLU A 27 -11.57 -20.47 -11.27
C GLU A 27 -11.77 -19.14 -10.52
N GLY A 28 -12.96 -18.94 -9.94
CA GLY A 28 -13.24 -17.77 -9.10
C GLY A 28 -12.32 -17.71 -7.87
N LYS A 29 -12.19 -18.83 -7.15
CA LYS A 29 -11.31 -18.95 -5.97
C LYS A 29 -9.85 -18.68 -6.32
N GLU A 30 -9.36 -19.26 -7.42
CA GLU A 30 -7.99 -19.04 -7.90
C GLU A 30 -7.73 -17.58 -8.25
N ARG A 31 -8.69 -16.89 -8.87
CA ARG A 31 -8.59 -15.45 -9.16
C ARG A 31 -8.52 -14.62 -7.87
N TYR A 32 -9.39 -14.88 -6.89
CA TYR A 32 -9.35 -14.18 -5.61
C TYR A 32 -8.04 -14.44 -4.84
N GLN A 33 -7.53 -15.67 -4.88
CA GLN A 33 -6.26 -16.02 -4.26
C GLN A 33 -5.09 -15.30 -4.95
N ALA A 34 -5.06 -15.27 -6.29
CA ALA A 34 -4.04 -14.55 -7.03
C ALA A 34 -4.08 -13.04 -6.74
N MET A 35 -5.27 -12.45 -6.68
CA MET A 35 -5.43 -11.05 -6.27
C MET A 35 -4.88 -10.82 -4.86
N LEU A 36 -5.27 -11.64 -3.88
CA LEU A 36 -4.79 -11.54 -2.50
C LEU A 36 -3.26 -11.62 -2.43
N ASN A 37 -2.66 -12.58 -3.15
CA ASN A 37 -1.21 -12.75 -3.18
C ASN A 37 -0.49 -11.50 -3.73
N ASN A 38 -0.98 -10.94 -4.83
CA ASN A 38 -0.41 -9.70 -5.40
C ASN A 38 -0.52 -8.53 -4.41
N ILE A 39 -1.66 -8.39 -3.72
CA ILE A 39 -1.86 -7.32 -2.72
C ILE A 39 -0.87 -7.49 -1.56
N LEU A 40 -0.73 -8.70 -1.02
CA LEU A 40 0.18 -8.96 0.09
C LEU A 40 1.65 -8.72 -0.29
N GLU A 41 2.06 -9.15 -1.49
CA GLU A 41 3.41 -8.93 -1.98
C GLU A 41 3.76 -7.44 -2.06
N THR A 42 2.89 -6.63 -2.66
CA THR A 42 3.12 -5.19 -2.77
C THR A 42 2.98 -4.48 -1.42
N ARG A 43 2.02 -4.89 -0.57
CA ARG A 43 1.86 -4.35 0.79
C ARG A 43 3.15 -4.51 1.59
N ASN A 44 3.80 -5.68 1.55
CA ASN A 44 5.04 -5.94 2.28
C ASN A 44 6.18 -4.96 1.92
N LYS A 45 6.13 -4.30 0.75
CA LYS A 45 7.10 -3.26 0.37
C LYS A 45 6.99 -2.00 1.23
N LEU A 46 5.84 -1.79 1.87
CA LEU A 46 5.54 -0.67 2.75
C LEU A 46 6.02 -0.88 4.20
N ASP A 47 6.48 -2.09 4.57
CA ASP A 47 7.06 -2.38 5.89
C ASP A 47 8.48 -1.83 6.00
N ARG A 48 8.58 -0.50 6.02
CA ARG A 48 9.85 0.22 5.98
C ARG A 48 9.98 1.16 7.16
N ARG A 49 11.21 1.25 7.70
CA ARG A 49 11.54 2.12 8.83
C ARG A 49 11.14 3.58 8.59
N VAL A 50 11.14 4.03 7.33
CA VAL A 50 10.80 5.40 6.92
C VAL A 50 9.42 5.85 7.43
N PHE A 51 8.50 4.93 7.74
CA PHE A 51 7.19 5.24 8.27
C PHE A 51 7.05 5.14 9.80
N THR A 52 8.03 4.55 10.50
CA THR A 52 7.90 4.18 11.91
C THR A 52 9.08 4.56 12.80
N ALA A 53 10.26 4.84 12.24
CA ALA A 53 11.46 5.14 13.02
C ALA A 53 11.42 6.54 13.65
N ASN A 54 12.06 6.71 14.80
CA ASN A 54 12.19 8.01 15.46
C ASN A 54 13.02 8.99 14.62
N LYS A 55 12.69 10.29 14.68
CA LYS A 55 13.37 11.35 13.92
C LYS A 55 14.90 11.32 14.08
N ILE A 56 15.38 11.05 15.29
CA ILE A 56 16.81 11.02 15.62
C ILE A 56 17.61 9.95 14.86
N LEU A 57 16.93 8.95 14.29
CA LEU A 57 17.55 7.85 13.54
C LEU A 57 17.39 8.04 12.01
N GLU A 58 16.85 9.17 11.57
CA GLU A 58 16.52 9.42 10.17
C GLU A 58 17.45 10.48 9.58
N GLU A 59 17.77 10.28 8.30
CA GLU A 59 18.50 11.23 7.47
C GLU A 59 17.63 11.56 6.23
N PRO A 60 17.54 12.84 5.79
CA PRO A 60 16.75 13.22 4.64
C PRO A 60 17.03 12.37 3.39
N GLU A 61 18.30 12.10 3.11
CA GLU A 61 18.75 11.34 1.94
C GLU A 61 18.25 9.90 1.99
N GLU A 62 18.31 9.26 3.16
CA GLU A 62 17.87 7.89 3.36
C GLU A 62 16.34 7.77 3.30
N MET A 63 15.63 8.74 3.86
CA MET A 63 14.17 8.81 3.76
C MET A 63 13.72 9.03 2.32
N LEU A 64 14.28 10.02 1.61
CA LEU A 64 13.96 10.29 0.20
C LEU A 64 14.26 9.08 -0.70
N LEU A 65 15.38 8.41 -0.47
CA LEU A 65 15.72 7.19 -1.21
C LEU A 65 14.70 6.08 -0.94
N SER A 66 14.36 5.84 0.32
CA SER A 66 13.39 4.82 0.72
C SER A 66 12.02 5.08 0.11
N LEU A 67 11.53 6.33 0.15
CA LEU A 67 10.25 6.70 -0.45
C LEU A 67 10.25 6.52 -1.97
N LYS A 68 11.35 6.90 -2.64
CA LYS A 68 11.52 6.68 -4.07
C LYS A 68 11.49 5.20 -4.44
N GLU A 69 12.19 4.35 -3.69
CA GLU A 69 12.21 2.90 -3.91
C GLU A 69 10.82 2.29 -3.72
N ILE A 70 10.10 2.67 -2.66
CA ILE A 70 8.72 2.23 -2.41
C ILE A 70 7.82 2.58 -3.59
N ARG A 71 7.86 3.83 -4.07
CA ARG A 71 7.06 4.26 -5.24
C ARG A 71 7.35 3.39 -6.46
N ILE A 72 8.64 3.16 -6.76
CA ILE A 72 9.05 2.36 -7.92
C ILE A 72 8.58 0.91 -7.78
N ASP A 73 8.72 0.31 -6.60
CA ASP A 73 8.28 -1.06 -6.34
C ASP A 73 6.76 -1.20 -6.56
N ILE A 74 5.94 -0.30 -5.99
CA ILE A 74 4.47 -0.32 -6.17
C ILE A 74 4.10 -0.18 -7.66
N GLN A 75 4.75 0.72 -8.38
CA GLN A 75 4.50 0.94 -9.81
C GLN A 75 4.89 -0.29 -10.65
N LYS A 76 6.03 -0.89 -10.35
CA LYS A 76 6.55 -2.07 -11.06
C LYS A 76 5.67 -3.31 -10.84
N ASP A 77 5.14 -3.49 -9.64
CA ASP A 77 4.25 -4.59 -9.33
C ASP A 77 2.93 -4.52 -10.13
N GLY A 78 2.57 -3.32 -10.61
CA GLY A 78 1.37 -3.10 -11.40
C GLY A 78 0.08 -3.35 -10.60
N ILE A 79 0.14 -3.14 -9.28
CA ILE A 79 -0.94 -3.51 -8.35
C ILE A 79 -2.27 -2.83 -8.70
N MET A 80 -2.22 -1.65 -9.33
CA MET A 80 -3.40 -0.91 -9.79
C MET A 80 -4.32 -1.73 -10.72
N ASN A 81 -3.74 -2.65 -11.49
CA ASN A 81 -4.47 -3.49 -12.46
C ASN A 81 -4.79 -4.89 -11.91
N LYS A 82 -4.23 -5.26 -10.76
CA LYS A 82 -4.30 -6.61 -10.19
C LYS A 82 -5.15 -6.67 -8.93
N ALA A 83 -5.32 -5.55 -8.25
CA ALA A 83 -6.12 -5.44 -7.03
C ALA A 83 -7.56 -5.01 -7.32
N ASN A 84 -8.40 -5.07 -6.27
CA ASN A 84 -9.72 -4.45 -6.31
C ASN A 84 -9.59 -2.91 -6.28
N PRO A 85 -10.62 -2.17 -6.73
CA PRO A 85 -10.55 -0.71 -6.83
C PRO A 85 -10.18 0.01 -5.54
N ALA A 86 -10.68 -0.42 -4.38
CA ALA A 86 -10.39 0.22 -3.11
C ALA A 86 -8.90 0.10 -2.71
N VAL A 87 -8.29 -1.05 -2.98
CA VAL A 87 -6.85 -1.29 -2.77
C VAL A 87 -6.02 -0.50 -3.78
N SER A 88 -6.39 -0.51 -5.06
CA SER A 88 -5.73 0.28 -6.10
C SER A 88 -5.74 1.77 -5.76
N ASP A 89 -6.89 2.31 -5.34
CA ASP A 89 -7.01 3.71 -4.92
C ASP A 89 -6.11 4.04 -3.72
N SER A 90 -5.97 3.12 -2.78
CA SER A 90 -5.13 3.31 -1.60
C SER A 90 -3.64 3.34 -1.96
N PHE A 91 -3.17 2.40 -2.80
CA PHE A 91 -1.80 2.45 -3.32
C PHE A 91 -1.54 3.71 -4.16
N ASN A 92 -2.52 4.14 -4.96
CA ASN A 92 -2.36 5.34 -5.79
C ASN A 92 -2.23 6.61 -4.93
N LYS A 93 -2.99 6.69 -3.83
CA LYS A 93 -2.83 7.75 -2.84
C LYS A 93 -1.45 7.75 -2.20
N ILE A 94 -0.89 6.57 -1.87
CA ILE A 94 0.47 6.48 -1.33
C ILE A 94 1.49 7.03 -2.33
N ILE A 95 1.39 6.64 -3.62
CA ILE A 95 2.26 7.17 -4.67
C ILE A 95 2.17 8.69 -4.74
N ASN A 96 0.96 9.24 -4.79
CA ASN A 96 0.76 10.69 -4.88
C ASN A 96 1.34 11.42 -3.66
N ILE A 97 1.15 10.89 -2.45
CA ILE A 97 1.73 11.46 -1.22
C ILE A 97 3.26 11.52 -1.31
N ILE A 98 3.89 10.46 -1.83
CA ILE A 98 5.34 10.39 -2.02
C ILE A 98 5.81 11.40 -3.09
N ASP A 99 5.09 11.47 -4.22
CA ASP A 99 5.40 12.41 -5.31
C ASP A 99 5.27 13.87 -4.87
N ASP A 100 4.21 14.18 -4.11
CA ASP A 100 3.93 15.51 -3.60
C ASP A 100 5.02 15.97 -2.62
N VAL A 101 5.45 15.10 -1.70
CA VAL A 101 6.50 15.46 -0.75
C VAL A 101 7.87 15.57 -1.43
N GLU A 102 8.21 14.69 -2.37
CA GLU A 102 9.45 14.80 -3.14
C GLU A 102 9.49 16.12 -3.92
N SER A 103 8.36 16.49 -4.55
CA SER A 103 8.23 17.75 -5.28
C SER A 103 8.32 18.96 -4.35
N LYS A 104 7.69 18.89 -3.17
CA LYS A 104 7.77 19.96 -2.16
C LYS A 104 9.22 20.19 -1.70
N ILE A 105 9.96 19.12 -1.41
CA ILE A 105 11.38 19.23 -1.04
C ILE A 105 12.20 19.82 -2.19
N ALA A 106 11.97 19.37 -3.43
CA ALA A 106 12.69 19.89 -4.59
C ALA A 106 12.47 21.40 -4.83
N VAL A 107 11.27 21.90 -4.53
CA VAL A 107 10.93 23.33 -4.64
C VAL A 107 11.50 24.13 -3.48
N GLN A 108 11.42 23.61 -2.26
CA GLN A 108 11.81 24.34 -1.05
C GLN A 108 13.33 24.35 -0.81
N TYR A 109 14.03 23.27 -1.18
CA TYR A 109 15.47 23.08 -0.99
C TYR A 109 16.14 22.66 -2.31
N PRO A 110 16.14 23.51 -3.35
CA PRO A 110 16.58 23.12 -4.70
C PRO A 110 18.07 22.76 -4.78
N ASP A 111 18.93 23.42 -4.00
CA ASP A 111 20.38 23.17 -4.00
C ASP A 111 20.73 21.86 -3.29
N GLU A 112 20.15 21.62 -2.10
CA GLU A 112 20.29 20.38 -1.34
C GLU A 112 19.72 19.21 -2.14
N TYR A 113 18.54 19.39 -2.74
CA TYR A 113 17.93 18.36 -3.58
C TYR A 113 18.81 18.06 -4.81
N LYS A 114 19.44 19.06 -5.42
CA LYS A 114 20.40 18.84 -6.52
C LYS A 114 21.61 18.04 -6.06
N LYS A 115 22.18 18.34 -4.88
CA LYS A 115 23.28 17.53 -4.28
C LYS A 115 22.83 16.08 -4.06
N TYR A 116 21.62 15.88 -3.54
CA TYR A 116 21.04 14.55 -3.33
C TYR A 116 20.92 13.77 -4.63
N LYS A 117 20.38 14.37 -5.69
CA LYS A 117 20.29 13.73 -7.02
C LYS A 117 21.67 13.43 -7.60
N ALA A 118 22.68 14.24 -7.29
CA ALA A 118 24.07 14.01 -7.66
C ALA A 118 24.81 13.02 -6.73
N LYS A 119 24.16 12.49 -5.69
CA LYS A 119 24.75 11.59 -4.67
C LYS A 119 25.92 12.23 -3.90
N ILE A 120 25.88 13.54 -3.70
CA ILE A 120 26.88 14.28 -2.92
C ILE A 120 26.40 14.36 -1.47
N LEU A 121 27.18 13.81 -0.53
CA LEU A 121 26.82 13.72 0.88
C LEU A 121 27.75 14.56 1.78
N PRO A 122 27.24 15.21 2.83
CA PRO A 122 25.81 15.38 3.12
C PRO A 122 25.15 16.33 2.10
N SER A 123 23.92 16.01 1.71
CA SER A 123 23.11 16.88 0.86
C SER A 123 22.43 17.97 1.68
N TRP A 124 21.99 17.65 2.90
CA TRP A 124 21.42 18.60 3.87
C TRP A 124 22.35 18.84 5.07
N ASN A 125 22.47 20.10 5.49
CA ASN A 125 23.17 20.50 6.73
C ASN A 125 22.17 21.13 7.71
N SER A 126 22.60 21.39 8.95
CA SER A 126 21.77 22.11 9.92
C SER A 126 21.76 23.62 9.62
N PRO A 127 20.59 24.30 9.65
CA PRO A 127 19.29 23.83 10.15
C PRO A 127 18.37 23.13 9.11
N GLU A 128 18.68 23.18 7.82
CA GLU A 128 17.80 22.71 6.74
C GLU A 128 17.46 21.21 6.84
N LYS A 129 18.38 20.42 7.39
CA LYS A 129 18.19 18.99 7.68
C LYS A 129 16.95 18.75 8.55
N GLU A 130 16.81 19.50 9.63
CA GLU A 130 15.73 19.28 10.61
C GLU A 130 14.36 19.60 10.02
N GLU A 131 14.28 20.70 9.27
CA GLU A 131 13.05 21.12 8.59
C GLU A 131 12.67 20.15 7.45
N CYS A 132 13.66 19.68 6.69
CA CYS A 132 13.46 18.68 5.65
C CYS A 132 12.90 17.37 6.25
N LEU A 133 13.48 16.90 7.36
CA LEU A 133 12.97 15.73 8.09
C LEU A 133 11.52 15.95 8.56
N ASP A 134 11.19 17.12 9.10
CA ASP A 134 9.80 17.39 9.54
C ASP A 134 8.81 17.31 8.37
N ILE A 135 9.17 17.82 7.20
CA ILE A 135 8.35 17.72 5.98
C ILE A 135 8.19 16.27 5.54
N LEU A 136 9.29 15.50 5.50
CA LEU A 136 9.28 14.10 5.09
C LEU A 136 8.49 13.22 6.07
N MET A 137 8.63 13.46 7.37
CA MET A 137 7.92 12.71 8.40
C MET A 137 6.42 13.06 8.48
N ALA A 138 6.02 14.25 8.04
CA ALA A 138 4.62 14.67 8.06
C ALA A 138 3.70 13.73 7.25
N ILE A 139 4.23 13.06 6.22
CA ILE A 139 3.43 12.15 5.37
C ILE A 139 3.03 10.85 6.07
N ARG A 140 3.76 10.47 7.15
CA ARG A 140 3.67 9.11 7.72
C ARG A 140 2.26 8.75 8.15
N LYS A 141 1.56 9.69 8.77
CA LYS A 141 0.17 9.48 9.20
C LYS A 141 -0.75 9.15 8.04
N ASP A 142 -0.61 9.87 6.93
CA ASP A 142 -1.48 9.68 5.76
C ASP A 142 -1.17 8.39 5.02
N VAL A 143 0.11 8.01 4.94
CA VAL A 143 0.53 6.72 4.40
C VAL A 143 0.05 5.56 5.27
N LEU A 144 0.24 5.62 6.60
CA LEU A 144 -0.23 4.60 7.53
C LEU A 144 -1.75 4.40 7.43
N LYS A 145 -2.51 5.49 7.29
CA LYS A 145 -3.96 5.40 7.05
C LYS A 145 -4.30 4.64 5.75
N GLN A 146 -3.52 4.82 4.68
CA GLN A 146 -3.75 4.04 3.46
C GLN A 146 -3.36 2.57 3.63
N ILE A 147 -2.29 2.28 4.40
CA ILE A 147 -1.91 0.90 4.76
C ILE A 147 -3.05 0.23 5.53
N ASP A 148 -3.64 0.90 6.51
CA ASP A 148 -4.77 0.37 7.27
C ASP A 148 -5.97 0.05 6.36
N ASN A 149 -6.26 0.90 5.37
CA ASN A 149 -7.31 0.65 4.39
C ASN A 149 -7.02 -0.61 3.55
N ILE A 150 -5.77 -0.80 3.13
CA ILE A 150 -5.34 -1.99 2.40
C ILE A 150 -5.50 -3.24 3.29
N ASP A 151 -5.07 -3.17 4.54
CA ASP A 151 -5.13 -4.29 5.48
C ASP A 151 -6.60 -4.68 5.79
N ILE A 152 -7.52 -3.71 5.86
CA ILE A 152 -8.98 -3.96 5.95
C ILE A 152 -9.49 -4.76 4.74
N GLU A 153 -9.13 -4.35 3.52
CA GLU A 153 -9.55 -5.06 2.31
C GLU A 153 -8.92 -6.45 2.17
N VAL A 154 -7.67 -6.60 2.60
CA VAL A 154 -7.00 -7.91 2.71
C VAL A 154 -7.79 -8.85 3.62
N ASN A 155 -8.24 -8.36 4.78
CA ASN A 155 -9.02 -9.17 5.73
C ASN A 155 -10.39 -9.57 5.16
N LYS A 156 -11.04 -8.69 4.40
CA LYS A 156 -12.28 -9.03 3.67
C LYS A 156 -12.04 -10.13 2.64
N LEU A 157 -10.97 -10.04 1.84
CA LEU A 157 -10.62 -11.05 0.85
C LEU A 157 -10.29 -12.41 1.49
N LYS A 158 -9.55 -12.42 2.61
CA LYS A 158 -9.29 -13.64 3.39
C LYS A 158 -10.59 -14.28 3.87
N SER A 159 -11.49 -13.50 4.47
CA SER A 159 -12.78 -14.02 4.92
C SER A 159 -13.62 -14.60 3.79
N ILE A 160 -13.58 -14.02 2.58
CA ILE A 160 -14.26 -14.58 1.40
C ILE A 160 -13.64 -15.93 1.03
N LEU A 161 -12.31 -16.05 1.03
CA LEU A 161 -11.62 -17.30 0.69
C LEU A 161 -11.83 -18.40 1.73
N ASP A 162 -11.95 -18.04 3.01
CA ASP A 162 -12.14 -18.97 4.13
C ASP A 162 -13.59 -19.47 4.24
N ASN A 163 -14.59 -18.61 4.00
CA ASN A 163 -16.02 -18.96 4.02
C ASN A 163 -16.47 -19.78 2.78
N ASN A 164 -15.58 -19.90 1.80
CA ASN A 164 -15.78 -20.59 0.54
C ASN A 164 -15.26 -22.05 0.56
N ILE A 165 -15.02 -22.60 1.77
CA ILE A 165 -14.62 -23.97 2.10
C ILE A 165 -15.75 -24.63 2.89
#